data_AF-A0A016UN67-F1
#
_entry.id   AF-A0A016UN67-F1
#
_cell.length_a   1.000
_cell.length_b   1.000
_cell.length_c   1.000
_cell.angle_alpha   90.00
_cell.angle_beta   90.00
_cell.angle_gamma   90.00
#
_symmetry.space_group_name_H-M   'P 1'
#
loop_
_entity.id
_entity.type
_entity.pdbx_description
1 polymer ?
#
loop_
_entity_poly.entity_id
_entity_poly.type
_entity_poly.pdbx_seq_one_letter_code
_entity_poly.pdbx_strand_id
1 'polypeptide(L)'
;MFKLGRTLAGGSPITVHCSAGIGRSATFVAIDYAAQKVREKADASMIDVVRDLRCQRYQAIQSAIQYVFLHICLLELFAGENAVQRDSKFNEYMDSYVVMIKRYNKKVEAKQRERSKTEEK
;
A
#
# COMPACT_ATOMS: atom_id res chain seq x y z
N MET A 1 -7.79 -10.50 4.08
CA MET A 1 -7.32 -9.58 5.15
C MET A 1 -8.45 -8.80 5.86
N PHE A 2 -9.73 -8.90 5.51
CA PHE A 2 -10.81 -8.18 6.23
C PHE A 2 -12.00 -9.05 6.61
N LYS A 3 -11.76 -10.30 7.00
CA LYS A 3 -12.83 -11.27 7.30
C LYS A 3 -13.79 -10.74 8.36
N LEU A 4 -13.26 -10.28 9.49
CA LEU A 4 -14.08 -9.73 10.58
C LEU A 4 -14.85 -8.47 10.15
N GLY A 5 -14.17 -7.50 9.50
CA GLY A 5 -14.82 -6.27 9.03
C GLY A 5 -15.97 -6.53 8.06
N ARG A 6 -15.79 -7.46 7.11
CA ARG A 6 -16.84 -7.86 6.17
C ARG A 6 -17.99 -8.60 6.85
N THR A 7 -17.69 -9.47 7.83
CA THR A 7 -18.72 -10.15 8.62
C THR A 7 -19.56 -9.16 9.41
N LEU A 8 -18.93 -8.20 10.09
CA LEU A 8 -19.63 -7.18 10.88
C LEU A 8 -20.46 -6.24 10.01
N ALA A 9 -20.00 -5.94 8.79
CA ALA A 9 -20.73 -5.08 7.86
C ALA A 9 -21.99 -5.75 7.27
N GLY A 10 -22.10 -7.09 7.33
CA GLY A 10 -23.28 -7.81 6.87
C GLY A 10 -23.65 -7.56 5.40
N GLY A 11 -22.66 -7.34 4.53
CA GLY A 11 -22.86 -6.99 3.12
C GLY A 11 -23.02 -5.50 2.84
N SER A 12 -23.04 -4.65 3.87
CA SER A 12 -23.02 -3.20 3.70
C SER A 12 -21.62 -2.68 3.34
N PRO A 13 -21.50 -1.55 2.62
CA PRO A 13 -20.21 -0.92 2.37
C PRO A 13 -19.48 -0.52 3.66
N ILE A 14 -18.16 -0.68 3.70
CA ILE A 14 -17.32 -0.28 4.83
C ILE A 14 -16.73 1.11 4.55
N THR A 15 -16.99 2.08 5.42
CA THR A 15 -16.40 3.42 5.33
C THR A 15 -14.93 3.40 5.74
N VAL A 16 -14.05 3.80 4.83
CA VAL A 16 -12.62 4.00 5.10
C VAL A 16 -12.25 5.44 4.78
N HIS A 17 -11.72 6.18 5.76
CA HIS A 17 -11.30 7.57 5.56
C HIS A 17 -9.93 7.88 6.17
N CYS A 18 -9.36 9.00 5.76
CA CYS A 18 -8.18 9.58 6.38
C CYS A 18 -8.43 11.09 6.48
N SER A 19 -7.54 11.93 5.94
CA SER A 19 -7.81 13.36 5.74
C SER A 19 -8.51 13.57 4.38
N ALA A 20 -7.78 13.49 3.26
CA ALA A 20 -8.36 13.63 1.92
C ALA A 20 -9.05 12.34 1.37
N GLY A 21 -8.83 11.18 2.01
CA GLY A 21 -9.38 9.90 1.57
C GLY A 21 -8.78 9.31 0.29
N ILE A 22 -7.67 9.87 -0.23
CA ILE A 22 -7.05 9.44 -1.50
C ILE A 22 -5.67 8.75 -1.32
N GLY A 23 -5.00 8.98 -0.19
CA GLY A 23 -3.68 8.40 0.10
C GLY A 23 -3.78 7.12 0.93
N ARG A 24 -3.75 7.26 2.26
CA ARG A 24 -3.81 6.12 3.21
C ARG A 24 -5.06 5.26 3.03
N SER A 25 -6.24 5.88 2.90
CA SER A 25 -7.51 5.16 2.72
C SER A 25 -7.51 4.34 1.44
N ALA A 26 -7.10 4.93 0.32
CA ALA A 26 -7.01 4.22 -0.95
C ALA A 26 -5.98 3.09 -0.88
N THR A 27 -4.83 3.30 -0.22
CA THR A 27 -3.81 2.25 -0.04
C THR A 27 -4.35 1.08 0.78
N PHE A 28 -5.08 1.36 1.87
CA PHE A 28 -5.71 0.34 2.69
C PHE A 28 -6.74 -0.48 1.91
N VAL A 29 -7.61 0.18 1.14
CA VAL A 29 -8.58 -0.49 0.25
C VAL A 29 -7.86 -1.30 -0.84
N ALA A 30 -6.78 -0.76 -1.40
CA ALA A 30 -5.99 -1.41 -2.44
C ALA A 30 -5.38 -2.73 -1.99
N ILE A 31 -4.94 -2.85 -0.72
CA ILE A 31 -4.38 -4.09 -0.19
C ILE A 31 -5.40 -5.22 -0.27
N ASP A 32 -6.65 -4.97 0.15
CA ASP A 32 -7.70 -5.97 0.07
C ASP A 32 -8.07 -6.31 -1.37
N TYR A 33 -8.25 -5.26 -2.19
CA TYR A 33 -8.71 -5.40 -3.56
C TYR A 33 -7.69 -6.15 -4.42
N ALA A 34 -6.41 -5.78 -4.32
CA ALA A 34 -5.33 -6.46 -5.01
C ALA A 34 -5.17 -7.90 -4.54
N ALA A 35 -5.31 -8.18 -3.24
CA ALA A 35 -5.22 -9.54 -2.74
C ALA A 35 -6.36 -10.43 -3.27
N GLN A 36 -7.56 -9.90 -3.47
CA GLN A 36 -8.65 -10.63 -4.14
C GLN A 36 -8.32 -10.87 -5.62
N LYS A 37 -7.91 -9.83 -6.35
CA LYS A 37 -7.51 -9.93 -7.76
C LYS A 37 -6.40 -10.96 -7.99
N VAL A 38 -5.38 -11.00 -7.14
CA VAL A 38 -4.27 -11.96 -7.25
C VAL A 38 -4.74 -13.39 -6.95
N ARG A 39 -5.66 -13.58 -6.00
CA ARG A 39 -6.25 -14.90 -5.72
C ARG A 39 -7.13 -15.40 -6.88
N GLU A 40 -7.82 -14.50 -7.58
CA GLU A 40 -8.61 -14.83 -8.77
C GLU A 40 -7.71 -15.08 -10.00
N LYS A 41 -6.66 -14.28 -10.15
CA LYS A 41 -5.75 -14.30 -11.30
C LYS A 41 -4.31 -13.99 -10.83
N ALA A 42 -3.46 -15.02 -10.81
CA ALA A 42 -2.10 -14.92 -10.26
C ALA A 42 -1.20 -13.89 -10.98
N ASP A 43 -1.44 -13.63 -12.26
CA ASP A 43 -0.77 -12.62 -13.08
C ASP A 43 -1.50 -11.26 -13.09
N ALA A 44 -2.28 -10.96 -12.05
CA ALA A 44 -2.95 -9.67 -11.92
C ALA A 44 -1.96 -8.49 -11.94
N SER A 45 -2.25 -7.52 -12.81
CA SER A 45 -1.45 -6.30 -12.95
C SER A 45 -1.73 -5.32 -11.81
N MET A 46 -0.70 -4.95 -11.07
CA MET A 46 -0.80 -3.92 -10.02
C MET A 46 -1.06 -2.51 -10.59
N ILE A 47 -0.72 -2.28 -11.86
CA ILE A 47 -1.08 -1.04 -12.55
C ILE A 47 -2.60 -1.00 -12.79
N ASP A 48 -3.20 -2.14 -13.13
CA ASP A 48 -4.64 -2.25 -13.33
C ASP A 48 -5.40 -2.04 -12.02
N VAL A 49 -4.89 -2.57 -10.90
CA VAL A 49 -5.41 -2.28 -9.55
C VAL A 49 -5.48 -0.77 -9.29
N VAL A 50 -4.41 -0.04 -9.60
CA VAL A 50 -4.38 1.41 -9.38
C VAL A 50 -5.30 2.15 -10.36
N ARG A 51 -5.35 1.71 -11.62
CA ARG A 51 -6.26 2.27 -12.63
C ARG A 51 -7.72 2.11 -12.19
N ASP A 52 -8.12 0.90 -11.80
CA ASP A 52 -9.47 0.57 -11.36
C ASP A 52 -9.88 1.42 -10.14
N LEU A 53 -8.96 1.62 -9.18
CA LEU A 53 -9.18 2.49 -8.03
C LEU A 53 -9.29 3.97 -8.43
N ARG A 54 -8.48 4.44 -9.37
CA ARG A 54 -8.49 5.84 -9.84
C ARG A 54 -9.71 6.16 -10.70
N CYS A 55 -10.29 5.18 -11.37
CA CYS A 55 -11.59 5.32 -12.03
C CYS A 55 -12.74 5.56 -11.03
N GLN A 56 -12.61 5.10 -9.79
CA GLN A 56 -13.63 5.27 -8.75
C GLN A 56 -13.33 6.44 -7.80
N ARG A 57 -12.06 6.76 -7.56
CA ARG A 57 -11.64 7.86 -6.68
C ARG A 57 -10.39 8.55 -7.21
N TYR A 58 -10.56 9.84 -7.51
CA TYR A 58 -9.49 10.69 -8.03
C TYR A 58 -8.21 10.59 -7.19
N GLN A 59 -7.07 10.41 -7.87
CA GLN A 59 -5.74 10.30 -7.26
C GLN A 59 -5.59 9.23 -6.16
N ALA A 60 -6.40 8.17 -6.21
CA ALA A 60 -6.18 6.98 -5.38
C ALA A 60 -4.73 6.51 -5.47
N ILE A 61 -4.11 6.32 -4.30
CA ILE A 61 -2.67 6.09 -4.12
C ILE A 61 -1.86 7.28 -4.65
N GLN A 62 -1.60 8.23 -3.74
CA GLN A 62 -1.08 9.56 -4.05
C GLN A 62 0.44 9.59 -4.25
N SER A 63 1.18 8.64 -3.69
CA SER A 63 2.64 8.65 -3.73
C SER A 63 3.26 7.29 -4.06
N ALA A 64 4.47 7.32 -4.62
CA ALA A 64 5.24 6.11 -4.91
C ALA A 64 5.47 5.26 -3.65
N ILE A 65 5.66 5.88 -2.49
CA ILE A 65 5.89 5.14 -1.24
C ILE A 65 4.64 4.35 -0.81
N GLN A 66 3.44 4.88 -1.05
CA GLN A 66 2.19 4.17 -0.81
C GLN A 66 2.02 2.99 -1.77
N TYR A 67 2.41 3.18 -3.04
CA TYR A 67 2.37 2.11 -4.04
C TYR A 67 3.35 0.98 -3.73
N VAL A 68 4.59 1.30 -3.32
CA VAL A 68 5.56 0.29 -2.87
C VAL A 68 5.08 -0.41 -1.60
N PHE A 69 4.54 0.34 -0.64
CA PHE A 69 3.99 -0.23 0.59
C PHE A 69 2.87 -1.25 0.32
N LEU A 70 1.98 -0.97 -0.66
CA LEU A 70 0.99 -1.94 -1.12
C LEU A 70 1.61 -3.27 -1.56
N HIS A 71 2.74 -3.25 -2.29
CA HIS A 71 3.42 -4.47 -2.74
C HIS A 71 3.99 -5.26 -1.56
N ILE A 72 4.60 -4.56 -0.60
CA ILE A 72 5.16 -5.17 0.61
C ILE A 72 4.05 -5.84 1.43
N CYS A 73 2.92 -5.17 1.61
CA CYS A 73 1.77 -5.76 2.31
C CYS A 73 1.25 -7.02 1.60
N LEU A 74 1.21 -7.04 0.27
CA LEU A 74 0.76 -8.22 -0.49
C LEU A 74 1.75 -9.37 -0.37
N LEU A 75 3.05 -9.11 -0.54
CA LEU A 75 4.08 -10.13 -0.39
C LEU A 75 4.08 -10.75 1.01
N GLU A 76 4.02 -9.92 2.05
CA GLU A 76 3.93 -10.39 3.44
C GLU A 76 2.63 -11.16 3.71
N LEU A 77 1.50 -10.69 3.18
CA LEU A 77 0.21 -11.38 3.29
C LEU A 77 0.28 -12.79 2.69
N PHE A 78 0.78 -12.91 1.45
CA PHE A 78 0.86 -14.20 0.77
C PHE A 78 1.96 -15.10 1.35
N ALA A 79 3.03 -14.53 1.91
CA ALA A 79 4.01 -15.30 2.67
C ALA A 79 3.40 -15.87 3.97
N GLY A 80 2.60 -15.08 4.69
CA GLY A 80 1.86 -15.54 5.87
C GLY A 80 0.80 -16.60 5.57
N GLU A 81 0.26 -16.59 4.35
CA GLU A 81 -0.67 -17.61 3.83
C GLU A 81 0.07 -18.85 3.26
N ASN A 82 1.41 -18.91 3.33
CA ASN A 82 2.27 -19.94 2.71
C ASN A 82 2.13 -20.06 1.17
N ALA A 83 1.54 -19.06 0.52
CA ALA A 83 1.42 -19.00 -0.94
C ALA A 83 2.72 -18.49 -1.61
N VAL A 84 3.54 -17.74 -0.87
CA VAL A 84 4.88 -17.28 -1.29
C VAL A 84 5.90 -17.78 -0.28
N GLN A 85 6.97 -18.42 -0.76
CA GLN A 85 8.07 -18.86 0.09
C GLN A 85 9.00 -17.69 0.41
N ARG A 86 9.54 -17.65 1.63
CA ARG A 86 10.57 -16.68 2.03
C ARG A 86 11.94 -17.13 1.54
N ASP A 87 12.08 -17.22 0.23
CA ASP A 87 13.30 -17.63 -0.46
C ASP A 87 14.29 -16.47 -0.63
N SER A 88 15.38 -16.72 -1.36
CA SER A 88 16.40 -15.70 -1.63
C SER A 88 15.83 -14.48 -2.36
N LYS A 89 14.90 -14.67 -3.30
CA LYS A 89 14.29 -13.60 -4.08
C LYS A 89 13.37 -12.72 -3.22
N PHE A 90 12.62 -13.35 -2.32
CA PHE A 90 11.83 -12.65 -1.30
C PHE A 90 12.73 -11.76 -0.45
N ASN A 91 13.81 -12.33 0.10
CA ASN A 91 14.73 -11.61 0.99
C ASN A 91 15.45 -10.46 0.26
N GLU A 92 15.90 -10.69 -0.97
CA GLU A 92 16.52 -9.65 -1.80
C GLU A 92 15.58 -8.45 -2.03
N TYR A 93 14.30 -8.73 -2.32
CA TYR A 93 13.30 -7.67 -2.46
C TYR A 93 13.06 -6.92 -1.16
N MET A 94 12.98 -7.62 -0.03
CA MET A 94 12.79 -7.01 1.28
C MET A 94 13.99 -6.16 1.70
N ASP A 95 15.21 -6.62 1.44
CA ASP A 95 16.43 -5.85 1.70
C ASP A 95 16.48 -4.57 0.85
N SER A 96 16.14 -4.67 -0.43
CA SER A 96 16.01 -3.52 -1.33
C SER A 96 14.98 -2.50 -0.81
N TYR A 97 13.83 -2.97 -0.32
CA TYR A 97 12.82 -2.14 0.32
C TYR A 97 13.35 -1.45 1.59
N VAL A 98 14.06 -2.17 2.47
CA VAL A 98 14.66 -1.61 3.69
C VAL A 98 15.69 -0.53 3.36
N VAL A 99 16.52 -0.74 2.34
CA VAL A 99 17.47 0.29 1.87
C VAL A 99 16.73 1.50 1.31
N MET A 100 15.69 1.29 0.52
CA MET A 100 14.88 2.35 -0.07
C MET A 100 14.20 3.20 1.01
N ILE A 101 13.54 2.58 1.99
CA ILE A 101 12.82 3.32 3.04
C ILE A 101 13.77 4.12 3.93
N LYS A 102 14.97 3.60 4.24
CA LYS A 102 16.01 4.35 4.97
C LYS A 102 16.42 5.61 4.21
N ARG A 103 16.65 5.50 2.90
CA ARG A 103 16.99 6.65 2.04
C ARG A 103 15.83 7.64 1.94
N TYR A 104 14.60 7.16 1.81
CA TYR A 104 13.40 7.99 1.75
C TYR A 104 13.20 8.78 3.05
N ASN A 105 13.27 8.13 4.21
CA ASN A 105 13.09 8.77 5.51
C ASN A 105 14.14 9.87 5.76
N LYS A 106 15.41 9.61 5.44
CA LYS A 106 16.47 10.63 5.53
C LYS A 106 16.17 11.86 4.69
N LYS A 107 15.61 11.69 3.48
CA LYS A 107 15.20 12.81 2.61
C LYS A 107 13.99 13.56 3.18
N VAL A 108 13.02 12.85 3.73
CA VAL A 108 11.83 13.45 4.36
C VAL A 108 12.23 14.29 5.57
N GLU A 109 13.08 13.76 6.45
CA GLU A 109 13.58 14.48 7.62
C GLU A 109 14.35 15.75 7.23
N ALA A 110 15.22 15.67 6.22
CA ALA A 110 15.95 16.84 5.72
C ALA A 110 14.98 17.92 5.21
N LYS A 111 13.99 17.54 4.40
CA LYS A 111 12.98 18.47 3.86
C LYS A 111 12.09 19.07 4.94
N GLN A 112 11.76 18.31 5.98
CA GLN A 112 11.01 18.82 7.13
C GLN A 112 11.82 19.85 7.90
N ARG A 113 13.11 19.58 8.17
CA ARG A 113 14.02 20.54 8.82
C ARG A 113 14.18 21.83 8.02
N GLU A 114 14.27 21.73 6.69
CA GLU A 114 14.33 22.90 5.81
C GLU A 114 13.04 23.73 5.88
N ARG A 115 11.88 23.06 5.84
CA ARG A 115 10.58 23.73 5.89
C ARG A 115 10.36 24.47 7.20
N SER A 116 10.70 23.86 8.35
CA SER A 116 10.59 24.52 9.66
C SER A 116 11.44 25.79 9.74
N LYS A 117 12.66 25.78 9.16
CA LYS A 117 13.53 26.97 9.10
C LYS A 117 12.98 28.10 8.22
N THR A 118 12.16 27.77 7.22
CA THR A 118 11.50 28.76 6.35
C THR A 118 10.25 29.35 7.02
N GLU A 119 9.52 28.55 7.81
CA GLU A 119 8.32 29.00 8.52
C GLU A 119 8.64 29.84 9.78
N GLU A 120 9.85 29.75 10.31
CA GLU A 120 10.36 30.58 11.43
C GLU A 120 10.98 31.93 11.02
N LYS A 121 11.10 32.21 9.71
CA LYS A 121 11.62 33.48 9.16
C LYS A 121 10.50 34.34 8.59
#